data_AF-A0A956M2K9-F1
#
_entry.id   AF-A0A956M2K9-F1
#
_cell.length_a   1.000
_cell.length_b   1.000
_cell.length_c   1.000
_cell.angle_alpha   90.00
_cell.angle_beta   90.00
_cell.angle_gamma   90.00
#
_symmetry.space_group_name_H-M   'P 1'
#
loop_
_entity.id
_entity.type
_entity.pdbx_description
1 polymer ?
#
loop_
_entity_poly.entity_id
_entity_poly.type
_entity_poly.pdbx_seq_one_letter_code
_entity_poly.pdbx_strand_id
1 'polypeptide(L)'
;MRTRTLLPLLVVLLPVVGIGGCAKSEAPSGGPLDTDPPRVVASYPDSAALGLADLDSIAIVFSESMNHRSVEQTFQVVPPVEIARREWKDRTWILRLRAPLEPHTTYVGLLGADARDRRKNQLGSLWTFPFSTGDTLDDGVLEGTVVGQRFAAKHLWVYAWPWETPPPDTTEAGFPPPALRMGQTDEKGAFRIPYVPRDRPLRVCAFYDRDGDGQFQPLPDRWTCLPDSIALADTSAATGLVMYLTAPDEPGTVAGTVVDSSCVAVPYRDRLGAVRAERDSLLEWLEGELEARVRGRGALSRADSSRIESDFARLAREEGSSLEDSARCAQPIRVGLYASGDSLVREAAAEFRWTDVPPGIYRLRGFRDINANGVRDPGEPEGAYRFAIEVAPLHDLDDLDFSIALPAGEDPLPVPEPAAHEEPTQKETP
;
A
#
# COMPACT_ATOMS: atom_id res chain seq x y z
N MET A 1 -3.37 -96.38 -74.44
CA MET A 1 -1.88 -96.48 -74.45
C MET A 1 -1.32 -95.08 -74.67
N ARG A 2 -0.25 -94.76 -73.93
CA ARG A 2 0.37 -93.43 -73.78
C ARG A 2 0.78 -92.80 -75.10
N THR A 3 0.49 -91.51 -75.26
CA THR A 3 1.30 -90.61 -76.09
C THR A 3 1.58 -89.33 -75.31
N ARG A 4 2.88 -89.05 -75.18
CA ARG A 4 3.49 -87.84 -74.65
C ARG A 4 3.37 -86.74 -75.71
N THR A 5 3.11 -85.51 -75.29
CA THR A 5 3.49 -84.33 -76.07
C THR A 5 3.92 -83.22 -75.12
N LEU A 6 5.23 -82.94 -75.20
CA LEU A 6 5.90 -81.76 -74.67
C LEU A 6 5.33 -80.51 -75.36
N LEU A 7 4.97 -79.48 -74.61
CA LEU A 7 4.63 -78.16 -75.12
C LEU A 7 5.58 -77.12 -74.50
N PRO A 8 6.16 -76.20 -75.30
CA PRO A 8 7.38 -75.50 -74.93
C PRO A 8 7.14 -74.20 -74.15
N LEU A 9 8.11 -73.92 -73.28
CA LEU A 9 8.66 -72.63 -72.87
C LEU A 9 8.08 -71.40 -73.62
N LEU A 10 7.07 -70.75 -73.06
CA LEU A 10 6.72 -69.37 -73.37
C LEU A 10 7.01 -68.53 -72.13
N VAL A 11 8.15 -67.84 -72.15
CA VAL A 11 8.55 -66.83 -71.17
C VAL A 11 7.56 -65.67 -71.25
N VAL A 12 6.58 -65.65 -70.34
CA VAL A 12 5.73 -64.47 -70.12
C VAL A 12 6.43 -63.61 -69.07
N LEU A 13 7.08 -62.55 -69.55
CA LEU A 13 7.65 -61.48 -68.73
C LEU A 13 6.49 -60.73 -68.04
N LEU A 14 6.13 -61.15 -66.83
CA LEU A 14 5.11 -60.50 -66.01
C LEU A 14 5.72 -59.22 -65.41
N PRO A 15 5.16 -58.02 -65.66
CA PRO A 15 5.65 -56.82 -64.98
C PRO A 15 5.24 -56.91 -63.50
N VAL A 16 6.24 -56.97 -62.62
CA VAL A 16 6.05 -56.79 -61.17
C VAL A 16 5.62 -55.35 -60.95
N VAL A 17 4.30 -55.13 -60.92
CA VAL A 17 3.71 -53.89 -60.44
C VAL A 17 4.01 -53.82 -58.94
N GLY A 18 5.02 -53.04 -58.60
CA GLY A 18 5.31 -52.68 -57.22
C GLY A 18 4.12 -51.91 -56.67
N ILE A 19 3.29 -52.57 -55.86
CA ILE A 19 2.30 -51.92 -55.03
C ILE A 19 3.08 -51.20 -53.94
N GLY A 20 3.53 -49.98 -54.26
CA GLY A 20 4.04 -49.01 -53.29
C GLY A 20 2.90 -48.55 -52.41
N GLY A 21 2.44 -49.44 -51.52
CA GLY A 21 1.65 -49.06 -50.36
C GLY A 21 2.56 -48.32 -49.40
N CYS A 22 2.86 -47.04 -49.69
CA CYS A 22 3.18 -46.09 -48.65
C CYS A 22 1.97 -46.06 -47.72
N ALA A 23 2.02 -46.82 -46.63
CA ALA A 23 1.14 -46.63 -45.51
C ALA A 23 1.42 -45.22 -44.97
N LYS A 24 0.65 -44.25 -45.47
CA LYS A 24 0.62 -42.90 -44.94
C LYS A 24 0.16 -43.06 -43.49
N SER A 25 1.09 -42.96 -42.54
CA SER A 25 0.77 -42.87 -41.12
C SER A 25 0.04 -41.54 -40.91
N GLU A 26 -1.27 -41.55 -41.13
CA GLU A 26 -2.13 -40.50 -40.63
C GLU A 26 -2.05 -40.57 -39.10
N ALA A 27 -1.72 -39.43 -38.49
CA ALA A 27 -1.80 -39.31 -37.04
C ALA A 27 -3.21 -39.75 -36.63
N PRO A 28 -3.36 -40.60 -35.59
CA PRO A 28 -4.68 -41.00 -35.13
C PRO A 28 -5.52 -39.73 -34.97
N SER A 29 -6.69 -39.69 -35.60
CA SER A 29 -7.64 -38.60 -35.40
C SER A 29 -7.94 -38.60 -33.90
N GLY A 30 -7.35 -37.65 -33.17
CA GLY A 30 -7.50 -37.58 -31.73
C GLY A 30 -8.97 -37.69 -31.37
N GLY A 31 -9.28 -38.37 -30.26
CA GLY A 31 -10.64 -38.40 -29.73
C GLY A 31 -11.20 -36.99 -29.54
N PRO A 32 -12.52 -36.86 -29.34
CA PRO A 32 -13.16 -35.57 -29.12
C PRO A 32 -12.42 -34.76 -28.05
N LEU A 33 -12.39 -33.43 -28.24
CA LEU A 33 -11.76 -32.54 -27.26
C LEU A 33 -12.46 -32.72 -25.92
N ASP A 34 -11.66 -32.98 -24.89
CA ASP A 34 -12.12 -33.09 -23.52
C ASP A 34 -12.38 -31.68 -22.96
N THR A 35 -13.63 -31.44 -22.56
CA THR A 35 -14.09 -30.14 -22.03
C THR A 35 -14.65 -30.26 -20.62
N ASP A 36 -14.60 -31.45 -20.01
CA ASP A 36 -15.15 -31.66 -18.68
C ASP A 36 -14.21 -31.07 -17.61
N PRO A 37 -14.72 -30.29 -16.64
CA PRO A 37 -13.90 -29.80 -15.54
C PRO A 37 -13.39 -30.93 -14.64
N PRO A 38 -12.12 -30.89 -14.18
CA PRO A 38 -11.63 -31.82 -13.17
C PRO A 38 -12.37 -31.63 -11.85
N ARG A 39 -12.40 -32.67 -11.01
CA ARG A 39 -13.03 -32.64 -9.69
C ARG A 39 -12.10 -33.23 -8.64
N VAL A 40 -12.17 -32.73 -7.42
CA VAL A 40 -11.60 -33.40 -6.25
C VAL A 40 -12.56 -34.50 -5.83
N VAL A 41 -12.07 -35.74 -5.76
CA VAL A 41 -12.89 -36.92 -5.41
C VAL A 41 -12.70 -37.36 -3.96
N ALA A 42 -11.54 -37.06 -3.36
CA ALA A 42 -11.24 -37.34 -1.96
C ALA A 42 -10.10 -36.47 -1.46
N SER A 43 -10.03 -36.28 -0.15
CA SER A 43 -8.91 -35.65 0.55
C SER A 43 -8.47 -36.50 1.73
N TYR A 44 -7.21 -36.33 2.13
CA TYR A 44 -6.72 -36.75 3.43
C TYR A 44 -6.09 -35.53 4.11
N PRO A 45 -6.47 -35.19 5.34
CA PRO A 45 -7.59 -35.78 6.07
C PRO A 45 -8.94 -35.56 5.37
N ASP A 46 -9.95 -36.31 5.81
CA ASP A 46 -11.33 -36.05 5.40
C ASP A 46 -11.74 -34.64 5.85
N SER A 47 -12.58 -33.99 5.04
CA SER A 47 -13.12 -32.67 5.37
C SER A 47 -13.86 -32.70 6.70
N ALA A 48 -13.60 -31.70 7.55
CA ALA A 48 -14.08 -31.54 8.91
C ALA A 48 -13.59 -32.59 9.93
N ALA A 49 -12.49 -33.30 9.64
CA ALA A 49 -11.83 -34.15 10.63
C ALA A 49 -11.25 -33.33 11.79
N LEU A 50 -11.21 -33.94 12.98
CA LEU A 50 -10.82 -33.34 14.25
C LEU A 50 -9.70 -34.16 14.92
N GLY A 51 -9.01 -33.57 15.89
CA GLY A 51 -7.98 -34.25 16.68
C GLY A 51 -6.73 -34.64 15.89
N LEU A 52 -6.40 -33.88 14.84
CA LEU A 52 -5.31 -34.19 13.91
C LEU A 52 -3.97 -33.55 14.30
N ALA A 53 -3.64 -33.51 15.59
CA ALA A 53 -2.38 -32.92 16.08
C ALA A 53 -1.13 -33.60 15.48
N ASP A 54 -1.20 -34.91 15.21
CA ASP A 54 -0.10 -35.71 14.66
C ASP A 54 -0.14 -35.85 13.13
N LEU A 55 -0.92 -35.02 12.42
CA LEU A 55 -1.00 -35.08 10.96
C LEU A 55 0.38 -34.83 10.32
N ASP A 56 0.84 -35.76 9.49
CA ASP A 56 2.15 -35.70 8.83
C ASP A 56 2.05 -35.38 7.33
N SER A 57 0.84 -35.45 6.77
CA SER A 57 0.62 -35.33 5.35
C SER A 57 -0.81 -34.93 4.99
N ILE A 58 -0.92 -34.23 3.87
CA ILE A 58 -2.18 -33.90 3.20
C ILE A 58 -2.17 -34.59 1.84
N ALA A 59 -3.29 -35.18 1.43
CA ALA A 59 -3.43 -35.75 0.10
C ALA A 59 -4.73 -35.28 -0.57
N ILE A 60 -4.68 -35.06 -1.88
CA ILE A 60 -5.84 -34.68 -2.70
C ILE A 60 -5.90 -35.64 -3.88
N VAL A 61 -7.05 -36.29 -4.05
CA VAL A 61 -7.32 -37.21 -5.16
C VAL A 61 -8.22 -36.53 -6.17
N PHE A 62 -7.83 -36.56 -7.43
CA PHE A 62 -8.55 -35.93 -8.54
C PHE A 62 -9.29 -36.97 -9.40
N SER A 63 -10.36 -36.54 -10.07
CA SER A 63 -11.08 -37.34 -11.06
C SER A 63 -10.19 -37.73 -12.26
N GLU A 64 -9.18 -36.91 -12.56
CA GLU A 64 -8.30 -37.04 -13.71
C GLU A 64 -6.88 -36.54 -13.44
N SER A 65 -6.01 -36.56 -14.46
CA SER A 65 -4.63 -36.09 -14.33
C SER A 65 -4.56 -34.57 -14.39
N MET A 66 -4.00 -33.98 -13.33
CA MET A 66 -3.86 -32.53 -13.22
C MET A 66 -2.59 -31.99 -13.88
N ASN A 67 -2.59 -30.71 -14.22
CA ASN A 67 -1.36 -29.96 -14.41
C ASN A 67 -0.77 -29.65 -13.03
N HIS A 68 0.40 -30.20 -12.74
CA HIS A 68 0.96 -30.13 -11.39
C HIS A 68 1.30 -28.70 -10.98
N ARG A 69 1.84 -27.90 -11.90
CA ARG A 69 2.22 -26.51 -11.64
C ARG A 69 0.99 -25.68 -11.27
N SER A 70 -0.11 -25.81 -12.02
CA SER A 70 -1.32 -25.02 -11.72
C SER A 70 -1.90 -25.38 -10.35
N VAL A 71 -1.92 -26.66 -9.98
CA VAL A 71 -2.35 -27.10 -8.65
C VAL A 71 -1.42 -26.56 -7.56
N GLU A 72 -0.10 -26.67 -7.76
CA GLU A 72 0.89 -26.22 -6.77
C GLU A 72 0.89 -24.69 -6.58
N GLN A 73 0.57 -23.92 -7.63
CA GLN A 73 0.48 -22.45 -7.56
C GLN A 73 -0.82 -21.97 -6.89
N THR A 74 -1.93 -22.67 -7.09
CA THR A 74 -3.25 -22.23 -6.57
C THR A 74 -3.65 -22.90 -5.26
N PHE A 75 -2.88 -23.86 -4.78
CA PHE A 75 -3.15 -24.52 -3.51
C PHE A 75 -2.53 -23.77 -2.33
N GLN A 76 -3.33 -23.57 -1.30
CA GLN A 76 -2.94 -22.92 -0.06
C GLN A 76 -3.46 -23.71 1.14
N VAL A 77 -2.78 -23.59 2.29
CA VAL A 77 -3.32 -24.03 3.59
C VAL A 77 -3.26 -22.83 4.51
N VAL A 78 -4.37 -22.52 5.20
CA VAL A 78 -4.46 -21.42 6.16
C VAL A 78 -4.88 -21.95 7.54
N PRO A 79 -4.15 -21.63 8.62
CA PRO A 79 -2.85 -20.93 8.63
C PRO A 79 -1.75 -21.68 7.83
N PRO A 80 -0.69 -20.99 7.36
CA PRO A 80 0.37 -21.62 6.57
C PRO A 80 1.06 -22.78 7.29
N VAL A 81 1.43 -23.81 6.53
CA VAL A 81 2.12 -25.01 7.04
C VAL A 81 3.46 -25.20 6.33
N GLU A 82 4.44 -25.75 7.03
CA GLU A 82 5.73 -26.05 6.43
C GLU A 82 5.69 -27.33 5.60
N ILE A 83 5.94 -27.23 4.29
CA ILE A 83 5.96 -28.37 3.38
C ILE A 83 7.39 -28.92 3.26
N ALA A 84 7.57 -30.19 3.63
CA ALA A 84 8.83 -30.92 3.44
C ALA A 84 9.00 -31.36 1.99
N ARG A 85 7.94 -31.89 1.38
CA ARG A 85 7.98 -32.45 0.02
C ARG A 85 6.60 -32.46 -0.62
N ARG A 86 6.58 -32.30 -1.95
CA ARG A 86 5.41 -32.45 -2.82
C ARG A 86 5.62 -33.69 -3.69
N GLU A 87 4.66 -34.61 -3.71
CA GLU A 87 4.73 -35.86 -4.47
C GLU A 87 3.46 -36.05 -5.29
N TRP A 88 3.61 -36.58 -6.50
CA TRP A 88 2.49 -36.94 -7.38
C TRP A 88 2.50 -38.44 -7.63
N LYS A 89 1.36 -39.09 -7.41
CA LYS A 89 1.14 -40.51 -7.70
C LYS A 89 -0.18 -40.66 -8.44
N ASP A 90 -0.12 -41.00 -9.72
CA ASP A 90 -1.29 -41.11 -10.61
C ASP A 90 -2.15 -39.83 -10.62
N ARG A 91 -3.33 -39.86 -10.00
CA ARG A 91 -4.27 -38.74 -9.85
C ARG A 91 -4.28 -38.18 -8.42
N THR A 92 -3.26 -38.50 -7.64
CA THR A 92 -3.14 -38.08 -6.24
C THR A 92 -1.94 -37.16 -6.08
N TRP A 93 -2.18 -36.02 -5.46
CA TRP A 93 -1.13 -35.11 -5.01
C TRP A 93 -0.97 -35.22 -3.50
N ILE A 94 0.26 -35.34 -3.03
CA ILE A 94 0.61 -35.59 -1.63
C ILE A 94 1.59 -34.51 -1.17
N LEU A 95 1.25 -33.87 -0.07
CA LEU A 95 2.05 -32.88 0.63
C LEU A 95 2.53 -33.49 1.94
N ARG A 96 3.83 -33.66 2.10
CA ARG A 96 4.44 -34.09 3.36
C ARG A 96 4.77 -32.86 4.20
N LEU A 97 4.28 -32.83 5.43
CA LEU A 97 4.53 -31.73 6.36
C LEU A 97 5.92 -31.89 6.99
N ARG A 98 6.59 -30.76 7.24
CA ARG A 98 7.93 -30.73 7.85
C ARG A 98 7.87 -30.63 9.37
N ALA A 99 6.88 -29.91 9.88
CA ALA A 99 6.69 -29.64 11.29
C ALA A 99 5.28 -30.08 11.71
N PRO A 100 5.09 -30.41 13.00
CA PRO A 100 3.76 -30.60 13.58
C PRO A 100 2.89 -29.34 13.40
N LEU A 101 1.59 -29.55 13.39
CA LEU A 101 0.61 -28.47 13.33
C LEU A 101 0.42 -27.80 14.70
N GLU A 102 -0.05 -26.56 14.69
CA GLU A 102 -0.40 -25.85 15.92
C GLU A 102 -1.58 -26.53 16.61
N PRO A 103 -1.54 -26.70 17.94
CA PRO A 103 -2.62 -27.33 18.69
C PRO A 103 -3.87 -26.44 18.76
N HIS A 104 -5.06 -27.05 18.78
CA HIS A 104 -6.35 -26.36 18.86
C HIS A 104 -6.61 -25.35 17.72
N THR A 105 -6.10 -25.65 16.53
CA THR A 105 -6.16 -24.77 15.37
C THR A 105 -7.01 -25.40 14.27
N THR A 106 -7.94 -24.59 13.74
CA THR A 106 -8.65 -24.91 12.50
C THR A 106 -7.78 -24.54 11.31
N TYR A 107 -7.45 -25.54 10.51
CA TYR A 107 -6.79 -25.40 9.22
C TYR A 107 -7.80 -25.54 8.09
N VAL A 108 -7.62 -24.78 7.02
CA VAL A 108 -8.41 -24.90 5.79
C VAL A 108 -7.44 -25.04 4.64
N GLY A 109 -7.49 -26.18 3.94
CA GLY A 109 -6.82 -26.29 2.65
C GLY A 109 -7.73 -25.80 1.53
N LEU A 110 -7.16 -25.03 0.61
CA LEU A 110 -7.84 -24.35 -0.48
C LEU A 110 -7.18 -24.71 -1.80
N LEU A 111 -7.96 -25.16 -2.77
CA LEU A 111 -7.52 -25.31 -4.16
C LEU A 111 -8.28 -24.31 -5.02
N GLY A 112 -7.57 -23.30 -5.53
CA GLY A 112 -8.16 -22.22 -6.31
C GLY A 112 -8.86 -22.70 -7.59
N ALA A 113 -9.89 -21.97 -8.01
CA ALA A 113 -10.71 -22.25 -9.18
C ALA A 113 -9.91 -22.35 -10.50
N ASP A 114 -8.73 -21.72 -10.54
CA ASP A 114 -7.82 -21.72 -11.70
C ASP A 114 -6.89 -22.92 -11.77
N ALA A 115 -6.96 -23.87 -10.82
CA ALA A 115 -6.32 -25.17 -10.99
C ALA A 115 -6.80 -25.82 -12.28
N ARG A 116 -5.88 -26.43 -13.05
CA ARG A 116 -6.18 -26.99 -14.39
C ARG A 116 -5.78 -28.44 -14.53
N ASP A 117 -6.56 -29.18 -15.31
CA ASP A 117 -6.17 -30.49 -15.79
C ASP A 117 -5.05 -30.42 -16.86
N ARG A 118 -4.65 -31.58 -17.41
CA ARG A 118 -3.68 -31.63 -18.53
C ARG A 118 -4.26 -31.16 -19.88
N ARG A 119 -5.58 -31.01 -19.99
CA ARG A 119 -6.32 -30.54 -21.18
C ARG A 119 -6.65 -29.04 -21.12
N LYS A 120 -6.24 -28.36 -20.04
CA LYS A 120 -6.43 -26.94 -19.73
C LYS A 120 -7.84 -26.56 -19.23
N ASN A 121 -8.69 -27.54 -18.90
CA ASN A 121 -9.97 -27.25 -18.26
C ASN A 121 -9.72 -26.81 -16.81
N GLN A 122 -10.41 -25.75 -16.37
CA GLN A 122 -10.31 -25.22 -15.01
C GLN A 122 -11.19 -26.03 -14.06
N LEU A 123 -10.78 -26.12 -12.79
CA LEU A 123 -11.63 -26.60 -11.70
C LEU A 123 -12.93 -25.81 -11.60
N GLY A 124 -12.87 -24.50 -11.87
CA GLY A 124 -14.04 -23.64 -12.08
C GLY A 124 -14.68 -23.09 -10.80
N SER A 125 -14.35 -23.63 -9.63
CA SER A 125 -14.70 -23.05 -8.34
C SER A 125 -13.64 -23.38 -7.30
N LEU A 126 -13.52 -22.51 -6.30
CA LEU A 126 -12.69 -22.77 -5.12
C LEU A 126 -13.17 -24.06 -4.44
N TRP A 127 -12.25 -24.99 -4.22
CA TRP A 127 -12.50 -26.17 -3.39
C TRP A 127 -11.81 -26.00 -2.04
N THR A 128 -12.53 -26.28 -0.95
CA THR A 128 -12.00 -26.15 0.41
C THR A 128 -12.21 -27.43 1.20
N PHE A 129 -11.26 -27.74 2.08
CA PHE A 129 -11.42 -28.80 3.08
C PHE A 129 -10.87 -28.31 4.44
N PRO A 130 -11.74 -28.00 5.40
CA PRO A 130 -11.33 -27.71 6.77
C PRO A 130 -10.89 -28.97 7.52
N PHE A 131 -10.06 -28.81 8.53
CA PHE A 131 -9.79 -29.82 9.55
C PHE A 131 -9.24 -29.14 10.82
N SER A 132 -9.24 -29.83 11.96
CA SER A 132 -8.76 -29.28 13.23
C SER A 132 -7.76 -30.19 13.91
N THR A 133 -6.76 -29.59 14.54
CA THR A 133 -5.90 -30.27 15.52
C THR A 133 -6.57 -30.35 16.91
N GLY A 134 -7.63 -29.56 17.13
CA GLY A 134 -8.47 -29.60 18.32
C GLY A 134 -9.74 -30.44 18.16
N ASP A 135 -10.69 -30.22 19.06
CA ASP A 135 -11.99 -30.90 19.14
C ASP A 135 -13.12 -30.13 18.45
N THR A 136 -12.85 -28.94 17.93
CA THR A 136 -13.83 -28.09 17.24
C THR A 136 -13.22 -27.43 16.00
N LEU A 137 -14.10 -26.94 15.12
CA LEU A 137 -13.76 -26.03 14.04
C LEU A 137 -14.28 -24.65 14.39
N ASP A 138 -13.55 -23.62 13.98
CA ASP A 138 -14.07 -22.26 13.90
C ASP A 138 -15.34 -22.24 13.04
N ASP A 139 -16.33 -21.41 13.37
CA ASP A 139 -17.67 -21.46 12.76
C ASP A 139 -18.12 -20.15 12.13
N GLY A 140 -17.31 -19.09 12.20
CA GLY A 140 -17.63 -17.79 11.62
C GLY A 140 -17.62 -17.80 10.09
N VAL A 141 -18.37 -16.87 9.50
CA VAL A 141 -18.49 -16.72 8.05
C VAL A 141 -18.39 -15.25 7.64
N LEU A 142 -17.58 -14.96 6.62
CA LEU A 142 -17.54 -13.66 5.95
C LEU A 142 -18.09 -13.81 4.53
N GLU A 143 -19.06 -12.99 4.16
CA GLU A 143 -19.68 -12.98 2.82
C GLU A 143 -19.78 -11.57 2.26
N GLY A 144 -19.46 -11.43 0.99
CA GLY A 144 -19.47 -10.13 0.34
C GLY A 144 -19.18 -10.20 -1.15
N THR A 145 -18.92 -9.02 -1.72
CA THR A 145 -18.61 -8.85 -3.13
C THR A 145 -17.42 -7.93 -3.30
N VAL A 146 -16.51 -8.30 -4.20
CA VAL A 146 -15.49 -7.41 -4.74
C VAL A 146 -16.02 -6.84 -6.05
N VAL A 147 -16.15 -5.52 -6.13
CA VAL A 147 -16.61 -4.82 -7.34
C VAL A 147 -15.40 -4.25 -8.04
N GLY A 148 -15.03 -4.83 -9.17
CA GLY A 148 -14.02 -4.26 -10.05
C GLY A 148 -14.61 -3.26 -11.03
N GLN A 149 -14.04 -2.06 -11.11
CA GLN A 149 -14.53 -1.05 -12.07
C GLN A 149 -14.00 -1.33 -13.48
N ARG A 150 -12.66 -1.46 -13.59
CA ARG A 150 -11.95 -1.75 -14.86
C ARG A 150 -11.38 -3.16 -14.93
N PHE A 151 -11.57 -3.95 -13.87
CA PHE A 151 -11.02 -5.30 -13.73
C PHE A 151 -12.14 -6.28 -13.45
N ALA A 152 -12.05 -7.48 -14.02
CA ALA A 152 -12.92 -8.56 -13.60
C ALA A 152 -12.51 -8.98 -12.19
N ALA A 153 -13.43 -8.86 -11.23
CA ALA A 153 -13.24 -9.36 -9.87
C ALA A 153 -13.44 -10.88 -9.79
N LYS A 154 -13.03 -11.63 -10.83
CA LYS A 154 -13.21 -13.06 -10.94
C LYS A 154 -12.01 -13.79 -10.34
N HIS A 155 -12.26 -14.82 -9.54
CA HIS A 155 -11.23 -15.71 -9.01
C HIS A 155 -10.14 -14.98 -8.20
N LEU A 156 -10.46 -13.83 -7.61
CA LEU A 156 -9.53 -13.06 -6.78
C LEU A 156 -9.44 -13.66 -5.40
N TRP A 157 -8.22 -13.75 -4.89
CA TRP A 157 -8.02 -14.15 -3.51
C TRP A 157 -8.49 -13.06 -2.57
N VAL A 158 -9.28 -13.47 -1.58
CA VAL A 158 -9.74 -12.62 -0.48
C VAL A 158 -9.14 -13.18 0.81
N TYR A 159 -8.53 -12.31 1.61
CA TYR A 159 -7.79 -12.65 2.80
C TYR A 159 -8.43 -12.00 4.02
N ALA A 160 -8.44 -12.75 5.13
CA ALA A 160 -8.85 -12.26 6.44
C ALA A 160 -7.71 -12.46 7.44
N TRP A 161 -7.26 -11.37 8.07
CA TRP A 161 -6.14 -11.34 9.01
C TRP A 161 -6.59 -10.74 10.35
N PRO A 162 -5.82 -10.90 11.44
CA PRO A 162 -6.04 -10.09 12.64
C PRO A 162 -6.00 -8.60 12.29
N TRP A 163 -6.86 -7.80 12.90
CA TRP A 163 -6.89 -6.35 12.67
C TRP A 163 -5.56 -5.67 13.00
N GLU A 164 -4.83 -6.19 13.99
CA GLU A 164 -3.54 -5.69 14.44
C GLU A 164 -2.43 -5.93 13.42
N THR A 165 -2.63 -6.85 12.48
CA THR A 165 -1.71 -7.03 11.35
C THR A 165 -1.85 -5.83 10.43
N PRO A 166 -0.76 -5.06 10.22
CA PRO A 166 -0.81 -3.89 9.36
C PRO A 166 -1.20 -4.30 7.93
N PRO A 167 -1.87 -3.40 7.19
CA PRO A 167 -2.01 -3.60 5.75
C PRO A 167 -0.61 -3.79 5.11
N PRO A 168 -0.46 -4.57 4.02
CA PRO A 168 0.74 -4.60 3.22
C PRO A 168 1.02 -3.21 2.69
N ASP A 169 2.29 -2.90 2.54
CA ASP A 169 2.72 -1.70 1.87
C ASP A 169 2.47 -1.83 0.37
N THR A 170 1.47 -1.12 -0.14
CA THR A 170 1.12 -1.14 -1.57
C THR A 170 2.10 -0.38 -2.44
N THR A 171 3.10 0.29 -1.85
CA THR A 171 4.17 1.00 -2.56
C THR A 171 5.41 0.13 -2.78
N GLU A 172 5.49 -1.04 -2.16
CA GLU A 172 6.61 -1.99 -2.29
C GLU A 172 6.13 -3.37 -2.76
N ALA A 173 7.02 -4.11 -3.42
CA ALA A 173 6.73 -5.51 -3.75
C ALA A 173 6.90 -6.38 -2.51
N GLY A 174 5.98 -7.31 -2.27
CA GLY A 174 6.02 -8.17 -1.09
C GLY A 174 4.94 -9.23 -1.05
N PHE A 175 5.11 -10.22 -0.18
CA PHE A 175 4.06 -11.21 0.06
C PHE A 175 2.99 -10.63 0.99
N PRO A 176 1.71 -10.97 0.76
CA PRO A 176 0.67 -10.71 1.76
C PRO A 176 1.06 -11.34 3.11
N PRO A 177 0.71 -10.69 4.24
CA PRO A 177 0.80 -11.29 5.55
C PRO A 177 0.16 -12.69 5.60
N PRO A 178 0.70 -13.60 6.45
CA PRO A 178 0.10 -14.91 6.68
C PRO A 178 -1.37 -14.77 7.07
N ALA A 179 -2.26 -15.27 6.21
CA ALA A 179 -3.68 -15.12 6.44
C ALA A 179 -4.21 -16.10 7.48
N LEU A 180 -5.15 -15.64 8.32
CA LEU A 180 -5.92 -16.53 9.17
C LEU A 180 -6.89 -17.35 8.32
N ARG A 181 -7.61 -16.68 7.42
CA ARG A 181 -8.53 -17.32 6.48
C ARG A 181 -8.45 -16.69 5.12
N MET A 182 -8.82 -17.49 4.13
CA MET A 182 -8.84 -17.11 2.73
C MET A 182 -10.10 -17.61 2.06
N GLY A 183 -10.49 -16.92 1.00
CA GLY A 183 -11.49 -17.37 0.04
C GLY A 183 -11.15 -16.83 -1.34
N GLN A 184 -12.03 -17.10 -2.29
CA GLN A 184 -11.86 -16.66 -3.66
C GLN A 184 -13.19 -16.13 -4.17
N THR A 185 -13.16 -15.06 -4.95
CA THR A 185 -14.36 -14.55 -5.61
C THR A 185 -14.81 -15.47 -6.74
N ASP A 186 -16.11 -15.56 -6.96
CA ASP A 186 -16.70 -16.28 -8.09
C ASP A 186 -16.65 -15.44 -9.39
N GLU A 187 -17.30 -15.93 -10.44
CA GLU A 187 -17.43 -15.27 -11.75
C GLU A 187 -18.01 -13.85 -11.69
N LYS A 188 -18.74 -13.50 -10.61
CA LYS A 188 -19.43 -12.23 -10.42
C LYS A 188 -18.78 -11.35 -9.34
N GLY A 189 -17.67 -11.78 -8.75
CA GLY A 189 -17.01 -11.06 -7.66
C GLY A 189 -17.53 -11.39 -6.27
N ALA A 190 -18.51 -12.29 -6.12
CA ALA A 190 -19.00 -12.68 -4.81
C ALA A 190 -18.01 -13.64 -4.13
N PHE A 191 -17.74 -13.44 -2.85
CA PHE A 191 -16.86 -14.31 -2.06
C PHE A 191 -17.55 -14.81 -0.80
N ARG A 192 -17.05 -15.96 -0.33
CA ARG A 192 -17.43 -16.55 0.94
C ARG A 192 -16.21 -17.16 1.62
N ILE A 193 -15.97 -16.78 2.87
CA ILE A 193 -14.87 -17.29 3.71
C ILE A 193 -15.47 -17.96 4.95
N PRO A 194 -15.55 -19.30 4.99
CA PRO A 194 -15.98 -20.03 6.17
C PRO A 194 -14.87 -20.28 7.19
N TYR A 195 -15.27 -20.83 8.34
CA TYR A 195 -14.39 -21.25 9.44
C TYR A 195 -13.60 -20.09 10.04
N VAL A 196 -14.17 -18.90 10.05
CA VAL A 196 -13.51 -17.68 10.53
C VAL A 196 -13.55 -17.64 12.06
N PRO A 197 -12.41 -17.42 12.75
CA PRO A 197 -12.41 -17.25 14.20
C PRO A 197 -13.27 -16.06 14.62
N ARG A 198 -14.04 -16.22 15.69
CA ARG A 198 -14.99 -15.21 16.20
C ARG A 198 -14.46 -14.39 17.37
N ASP A 199 -13.28 -14.75 17.86
CA ASP A 199 -12.66 -14.24 19.09
C ASP A 199 -11.87 -12.93 18.90
N ARG A 200 -11.79 -12.41 17.66
CA ARG A 200 -10.96 -11.24 17.33
C ARG A 200 -11.54 -10.39 16.20
N PRO A 201 -11.21 -9.09 16.15
CA PRO A 201 -11.47 -8.25 14.99
C PRO A 201 -10.56 -8.64 13.82
N LEU A 202 -11.08 -8.53 12.61
CA LEU A 202 -10.41 -8.95 11.38
C LEU A 202 -10.30 -7.82 10.38
N ARG A 203 -9.15 -7.77 9.69
CA ARG A 203 -8.96 -7.02 8.45
C ARG A 203 -9.30 -7.93 7.27
N VAL A 204 -10.14 -7.46 6.34
CA VAL A 204 -10.53 -8.22 5.14
C VAL A 204 -10.10 -7.46 3.90
N CYS A 205 -9.34 -8.14 3.03
CA CYS A 205 -8.73 -7.55 1.85
C CYS A 205 -8.84 -8.48 0.64
N ALA A 206 -8.91 -7.93 -0.57
CA ALA A 206 -8.86 -8.67 -1.82
C ALA A 206 -7.62 -8.26 -2.62
N PHE A 207 -7.02 -9.26 -3.28
CA PHE A 207 -5.81 -9.10 -4.07
C PHE A 207 -6.07 -9.50 -5.53
N TYR A 208 -5.75 -8.59 -6.44
CA TYR A 208 -5.65 -8.82 -7.86
C TYR A 208 -4.19 -9.01 -8.22
N ASP A 209 -3.77 -10.27 -8.21
CA ASP A 209 -2.47 -10.72 -8.68
C ASP A 209 -2.51 -10.92 -10.20
N ARG A 210 -1.82 -10.08 -10.96
CA ARG A 210 -1.88 -10.15 -12.41
C ARG A 210 -1.02 -11.28 -12.98
N ASP A 211 0.13 -11.56 -12.38
CA ASP A 211 1.09 -12.54 -12.89
C ASP A 211 0.95 -13.92 -12.23
N GLY A 212 0.18 -13.99 -11.14
CA GLY A 212 -0.21 -15.22 -10.46
C GLY A 212 0.93 -15.84 -9.66
N ASP A 213 1.91 -15.04 -9.24
CA ASP A 213 3.06 -15.50 -8.47
C ASP A 213 2.83 -15.43 -6.93
N GLY A 214 1.73 -14.84 -6.50
CA GLY A 214 1.33 -14.69 -5.10
C GLY A 214 2.05 -13.56 -4.36
N GLN A 215 2.93 -12.82 -5.03
CA GLN A 215 3.57 -11.61 -4.52
C GLN A 215 2.82 -10.40 -5.03
N PHE A 216 2.53 -9.46 -4.14
CA PHE A 216 2.05 -8.15 -4.55
C PHE A 216 3.19 -7.38 -5.23
N GLN A 217 2.92 -6.80 -6.40
CA GLN A 217 3.76 -5.77 -6.99
C GLN A 217 2.98 -4.45 -7.15
N PRO A 218 3.52 -3.29 -6.73
CA PRO A 218 2.83 -1.98 -6.73
C PRO A 218 2.16 -1.64 -8.06
N LEU A 219 2.83 -2.00 -9.15
CA LEU A 219 2.27 -2.02 -10.48
C LEU A 219 2.74 -3.31 -11.15
N PRO A 220 1.85 -4.18 -11.65
CA PRO A 220 0.46 -3.90 -12.03
C PRO A 220 -0.62 -4.48 -11.10
N ASP A 221 -0.31 -4.94 -9.89
CA ASP A 221 -1.30 -5.61 -9.03
C ASP A 221 -2.17 -4.64 -8.23
N ARG A 222 -3.32 -5.13 -7.75
CA ARG A 222 -4.22 -4.31 -6.93
C ARG A 222 -4.58 -4.96 -5.64
N TRP A 223 -4.82 -4.10 -4.68
CA TRP A 223 -5.25 -4.42 -3.35
C TRP A 223 -6.48 -3.57 -3.03
N THR A 224 -7.38 -4.08 -2.22
CA THR A 224 -8.48 -3.31 -1.62
C THR A 224 -8.84 -3.95 -0.30
N CYS A 225 -9.22 -3.14 0.69
CA CYS A 225 -9.67 -3.64 1.99
C CYS A 225 -10.92 -2.93 2.44
N LEU A 226 -11.63 -3.57 3.37
CA LEU A 226 -12.62 -2.88 4.16
C LEU A 226 -11.93 -1.85 5.07
N PRO A 227 -12.52 -0.64 5.22
CA PRO A 227 -11.91 0.44 6.01
C PRO A 227 -11.92 0.12 7.52
N ASP A 228 -12.95 -0.58 7.98
CA ASP A 228 -13.14 -0.94 9.38
C ASP A 228 -12.88 -2.42 9.64
N SER A 229 -12.55 -2.75 10.88
CA SER A 229 -12.42 -4.14 11.33
C SER A 229 -13.78 -4.85 11.36
N ILE A 230 -13.78 -6.13 11.02
CA ILE A 230 -14.95 -7.01 11.16
C ILE A 230 -14.84 -7.85 12.42
N ALA A 231 -15.82 -7.76 13.31
CA ALA A 231 -15.90 -8.59 14.52
C ALA A 231 -17.11 -9.54 14.46
N LEU A 232 -16.92 -10.80 14.84
CA LEU A 232 -17.94 -11.85 14.83
C LEU A 232 -18.29 -12.35 16.25
N ALA A 233 -17.99 -11.58 17.30
CA ALA A 233 -18.20 -12.01 18.67
C ALA A 233 -19.66 -12.45 18.93
N ASP A 234 -20.63 -11.59 18.57
CA ASP A 234 -22.05 -11.81 18.84
C ASP A 234 -22.84 -12.41 17.66
N THR A 235 -22.18 -12.67 16.53
CA THR A 235 -22.82 -13.20 15.29
C THR A 235 -21.99 -14.30 14.67
N SER A 236 -22.62 -15.29 14.05
CA SER A 236 -21.92 -16.32 13.29
C SER A 236 -21.51 -15.87 11.88
N ALA A 237 -22.01 -14.74 11.39
CA ALA A 237 -21.70 -14.25 10.06
C ALA A 237 -21.68 -12.71 9.96
N ALA A 238 -20.79 -12.20 9.10
CA ALA A 238 -20.86 -10.86 8.55
C ALA A 238 -21.11 -10.96 7.05
N THR A 239 -22.20 -10.37 6.59
CA THR A 239 -22.67 -10.44 5.20
C THR A 239 -22.80 -9.05 4.60
N GLY A 240 -22.91 -8.97 3.27
CA GLY A 240 -23.06 -7.68 2.58
C GLY A 240 -21.79 -6.83 2.59
N LEU A 241 -20.63 -7.45 2.81
CA LEU A 241 -19.34 -6.76 2.74
C LEU A 241 -19.08 -6.36 1.29
N VAL A 242 -18.68 -5.11 1.06
CA VAL A 242 -18.38 -4.61 -0.30
C VAL A 242 -16.98 -4.01 -0.32
N MET A 243 -16.14 -4.55 -1.18
CA MET A 243 -14.82 -3.98 -1.49
C MET A 243 -14.80 -3.52 -2.94
N TYR A 244 -14.08 -2.43 -3.21
CA TYR A 244 -13.96 -1.89 -4.57
C TYR A 244 -12.53 -2.09 -5.07
N LEU A 245 -12.39 -2.87 -6.15
CA LEU A 245 -11.13 -3.03 -6.86
C LEU A 245 -11.03 -1.93 -7.92
N THR A 246 -10.33 -0.88 -7.55
CA THR A 246 -10.17 0.33 -8.33
C THR A 246 -8.88 0.30 -9.15
N ALA A 247 -8.80 1.15 -10.18
CA ALA A 247 -7.65 1.20 -11.07
C ALA A 247 -6.50 2.02 -10.45
N PRO A 248 -5.22 1.66 -10.71
CA PRO A 248 -4.09 2.33 -10.07
C PRO A 248 -3.85 3.73 -10.66
N ASP A 249 -4.42 3.99 -11.84
CA ASP A 249 -4.34 5.23 -12.58
C ASP A 249 -5.54 6.14 -12.27
N GLU A 250 -6.43 5.74 -11.36
CA GLU A 250 -7.43 6.62 -10.80
C GLU A 250 -6.85 7.27 -9.56
N PRO A 251 -6.38 8.52 -9.68
CA PRO A 251 -5.83 9.20 -8.54
C PRO A 251 -6.88 9.49 -7.47
N GLY A 252 -6.43 9.55 -6.21
CA GLY A 252 -7.21 10.11 -5.11
C GLY A 252 -6.94 11.59 -4.91
N THR A 253 -7.82 12.24 -4.13
CA THR A 253 -7.60 13.61 -3.66
C THR A 253 -6.96 13.60 -2.28
N VAL A 254 -5.94 14.42 -2.07
CA VAL A 254 -5.29 14.65 -0.78
C VAL A 254 -5.25 16.16 -0.54
N ALA A 255 -5.91 16.62 0.53
CA ALA A 255 -6.01 18.04 0.87
C ALA A 255 -5.87 18.29 2.38
N GLY A 256 -5.39 19.46 2.73
CA GLY A 256 -5.23 19.89 4.11
C GLY A 256 -4.46 21.20 4.22
N THR A 257 -4.18 21.60 5.45
CA THR A 257 -3.46 22.82 5.76
C THR A 257 -2.30 22.59 6.72
N VAL A 258 -1.23 23.37 6.56
CA VAL A 258 -0.08 23.34 7.44
C VAL A 258 0.13 24.71 8.04
N VAL A 259 0.16 24.75 9.37
CA VAL A 259 0.38 26.00 10.11
C VAL A 259 1.73 25.96 10.81
N ASP A 260 2.45 27.08 10.80
CA ASP A 260 3.63 27.22 11.62
C ASP A 260 3.24 27.70 13.02
N SER A 261 3.31 26.78 13.98
CA SER A 261 3.00 27.06 15.38
C SER A 261 3.94 28.10 16.00
N SER A 262 5.16 28.24 15.48
CA SER A 262 6.10 29.29 15.90
C SER A 262 5.71 30.69 15.40
N CYS A 263 4.79 30.77 14.43
CA CYS A 263 4.28 32.02 13.85
C CYS A 263 2.85 32.38 14.31
N VAL A 264 2.29 31.71 15.32
CA VAL A 264 0.88 31.92 15.74
C VAL A 264 0.69 33.17 16.63
N ALA A 265 0.00 34.16 16.05
CA ALA A 265 -1.11 34.99 16.57
C ALA A 265 -1.06 35.64 17.99
N VAL A 266 0.05 36.19 18.44
CA VAL A 266 -0.06 37.61 18.86
C VAL A 266 0.23 38.38 17.58
N PRO A 267 -0.68 39.22 17.04
CA PRO A 267 -0.42 39.89 15.79
C PRO A 267 0.94 40.55 15.91
N TYR A 268 1.87 40.15 15.07
CA TYR A 268 3.20 40.70 15.01
C TYR A 268 3.17 42.24 15.01
N ARG A 269 2.16 42.79 14.31
CA ARG A 269 1.81 44.21 14.28
C ARG A 269 1.53 44.81 15.66
N ASP A 270 0.95 44.05 16.59
CA ASP A 270 0.65 44.49 17.95
C ASP A 270 1.90 44.50 18.82
N ARG A 271 2.81 43.52 18.68
CA ARG A 271 4.12 43.54 19.36
C ARG A 271 5.01 44.67 18.85
N LEU A 272 5.18 44.77 17.53
CA LEU A 272 5.94 45.86 16.92
C LEU A 272 5.30 47.22 17.21
N GLY A 273 3.98 47.29 17.21
CA GLY A 273 3.20 48.47 17.59
C GLY A 273 3.43 48.86 19.06
N ALA A 274 3.45 47.90 19.98
CA ALA A 274 3.73 48.14 21.39
C ALA A 274 5.17 48.61 21.63
N VAL A 275 6.17 47.96 21.01
CA VAL A 275 7.59 48.36 21.10
C VAL A 275 7.79 49.78 20.56
N ARG A 276 7.17 50.11 19.43
CA ARG A 276 7.22 51.46 18.86
C ARG A 276 6.50 52.49 19.74
N ALA A 277 5.33 52.15 20.29
CA ALA A 277 4.61 53.04 21.20
C ALA A 277 5.41 53.31 22.49
N GLU A 278 6.12 52.31 23.03
CA GLU A 278 7.00 52.46 24.19
C GLU A 278 8.20 53.35 23.85
N ARG A 279 8.83 53.14 22.69
CA ARG A 279 9.92 53.99 22.19
C ARG A 279 9.46 55.44 22.01
N ASP A 280 8.31 55.65 21.39
CA ASP A 280 7.77 56.98 21.13
C ASP A 280 7.39 57.68 22.46
N SER A 281 6.88 56.94 23.44
CA SER A 281 6.64 57.45 24.81
C SER A 281 7.94 57.83 25.54
N LEU A 282 9.02 57.07 25.35
CA LEU A 282 10.34 57.36 25.90
C LEU A 282 10.95 58.62 25.27
N LEU A 283 10.75 58.80 23.95
CA LEU A 283 11.14 60.01 23.21
C LEU A 283 10.36 61.25 23.70
N GLU A 284 9.05 61.13 23.85
CA GLU A 284 8.20 62.23 24.36
C GLU A 284 8.60 62.65 25.79
N TRP A 285 8.89 61.68 26.67
CA TRP A 285 9.41 61.96 28.01
C TRP A 285 10.77 62.67 27.97
N LEU A 286 11.68 62.24 27.09
CA LEU A 286 13.00 62.87 26.89
C LEU A 286 12.89 64.30 26.40
N GLU A 287 12.02 64.56 25.43
CA GLU A 287 11.76 65.91 24.90
C GLU A 287 11.23 66.82 26.01
N GLY A 288 10.22 66.37 26.76
CA GLY A 288 9.66 67.13 27.88
C GLY A 288 10.69 67.44 28.98
N GLU A 289 11.58 66.48 29.26
CA GLU A 289 12.64 66.67 30.24
C GLU A 289 13.76 67.59 29.71
N LEU A 290 14.09 67.54 28.42
CA LEU A 290 15.01 68.49 27.78
C LEU A 290 14.42 69.92 27.76
N GLU A 291 13.13 70.08 27.49
CA GLU A 291 12.45 71.38 27.57
C GLU A 291 12.42 71.94 29.00
N ALA A 292 12.16 71.11 30.00
CA ALA A 292 12.21 71.49 31.42
C ALA A 292 13.62 71.98 31.83
N ARG A 293 14.66 71.48 31.18
CA ARG A 293 16.06 71.88 31.39
C ARG A 293 16.44 73.16 30.67
N VAL A 294 15.95 73.40 29.46
CA VAL A 294 16.09 74.70 28.78
C VAL A 294 15.48 75.83 29.64
N ARG A 295 14.51 75.50 30.51
CA ARG A 295 13.91 76.41 31.51
C ARG A 295 14.64 76.45 32.87
N GLY A 296 15.85 75.88 33.00
CA GLY A 296 16.77 76.14 34.13
C GLY A 296 16.90 75.05 35.19
N ARG A 297 16.47 73.81 34.95
CA ARG A 297 16.79 72.65 35.83
C ARG A 297 18.06 71.95 35.32
N GLY A 298 18.96 71.57 36.23
CA GLY A 298 20.31 71.04 35.93
C GLY A 298 20.35 69.71 35.14
N ALA A 299 21.58 69.23 34.87
CA ALA A 299 21.85 68.06 34.02
C ALA A 299 21.19 66.75 34.52
N LEU A 300 20.92 65.82 33.59
CA LEU A 300 20.55 64.43 33.90
C LEU A 300 21.53 63.84 34.90
N SER A 301 21.02 63.07 35.87
CA SER A 301 21.93 62.24 36.66
C SER A 301 22.55 61.17 35.75
N ARG A 302 23.78 60.76 36.04
CA ARG A 302 24.42 59.66 35.31
C ARG A 302 23.60 58.37 35.34
N ALA A 303 22.83 58.16 36.41
CA ALA A 303 21.95 57.01 36.55
C ALA A 303 20.77 57.06 35.56
N ASP A 304 20.18 58.24 35.37
CA ASP A 304 19.07 58.42 34.42
C ASP A 304 19.57 58.25 32.98
N SER A 305 20.72 58.85 32.62
CA SER A 305 21.33 58.68 31.29
C SER A 305 21.63 57.21 30.98
N SER A 306 22.23 56.47 31.92
CA SER A 306 22.55 55.05 31.74
C SER A 306 21.29 54.18 31.58
N ARG A 307 20.21 54.51 32.30
CA ARG A 307 18.93 53.79 32.21
C ARG A 307 18.28 54.00 30.84
N ILE A 308 18.25 55.24 30.35
CA ILE A 308 17.70 55.59 29.04
C ILE A 308 18.47 54.88 27.91
N GLU A 309 19.81 54.89 27.97
CA GLU A 309 20.64 54.15 27.01
C GLU A 309 20.33 52.65 27.02
N SER A 310 20.14 52.07 28.21
CA SER A 310 19.80 50.65 28.34
C SER A 310 18.39 50.33 27.80
N ASP A 311 17.42 51.23 28.00
CA ASP A 311 16.05 51.08 27.54
C ASP A 311 15.95 51.21 26.02
N PHE A 312 16.64 52.17 25.39
CA PHE A 312 16.72 52.23 23.93
C PHE A 312 17.45 51.04 23.33
N ALA A 313 18.55 50.59 23.95
CA ALA A 313 19.27 49.41 23.47
C ALA A 313 18.40 48.14 23.56
N ARG A 314 17.55 48.03 24.59
CA ARG A 314 16.56 46.96 24.72
C ARG A 314 15.50 47.06 23.62
N LEU A 315 14.86 48.22 23.47
CA LEU A 315 13.80 48.44 22.47
C LEU A 315 14.31 48.24 21.04
N ALA A 316 15.54 48.65 20.72
CA ALA A 316 16.15 48.42 19.42
C ALA A 316 16.38 46.92 19.14
N ARG A 317 16.79 46.14 20.15
CA ARG A 317 16.91 44.68 20.02
C ARG A 317 15.54 44.02 19.86
N GLU A 318 14.55 44.46 20.62
CA GLU A 318 13.17 43.95 20.53
C GLU A 318 12.54 44.28 19.17
N GLU A 319 12.73 45.49 18.65
CA GLU A 319 12.27 45.90 17.31
C GLU A 319 13.00 45.12 16.20
N GLY A 320 14.31 44.90 16.33
CA GLY A 320 15.10 44.11 15.38
C GLY A 320 14.67 42.64 15.34
N SER A 321 14.61 41.99 16.50
CA SER A 321 14.15 40.59 16.63
C SER A 321 12.70 40.42 16.13
N SER A 322 11.85 41.41 16.41
CA SER A 322 10.50 41.47 15.86
C SER A 322 10.57 41.47 14.31
N LEU A 323 11.32 42.39 13.70
CA LEU A 323 11.41 42.48 12.23
C LEU A 323 11.93 41.19 11.58
N GLU A 324 12.92 40.54 12.20
CA GLU A 324 13.45 39.24 11.77
C GLU A 324 12.40 38.13 11.86
N ASP A 325 11.65 38.04 12.96
CA ASP A 325 10.55 37.09 13.14
C ASP A 325 9.46 37.28 12.06
N SER A 326 9.11 38.52 11.75
CA SER A 326 8.14 38.82 10.68
C SER A 326 8.65 38.44 9.30
N ALA A 327 9.91 38.69 9.02
CA ALA A 327 10.52 38.33 7.74
C ALA A 327 10.59 36.81 7.59
N ARG A 328 10.88 36.08 8.67
CA ARG A 328 10.86 34.61 8.71
C ARG A 328 9.45 34.06 8.51
N CYS A 329 8.46 34.56 9.25
CA CYS A 329 7.08 34.10 9.15
C CYS A 329 6.39 34.45 7.82
N ALA A 330 6.96 35.37 7.04
CA ALA A 330 6.52 35.68 5.68
C ALA A 330 7.04 34.69 4.62
N GLN A 331 8.05 33.86 4.94
CA GLN A 331 8.60 32.87 4.01
C GLN A 331 7.58 31.75 3.71
N PRO A 332 7.69 31.07 2.56
CA PRO A 332 6.74 30.02 2.21
C PRO A 332 6.91 28.79 3.11
N ILE A 333 5.79 28.14 3.42
CA ILE A 333 5.78 26.76 3.93
C ILE A 333 5.70 25.84 2.72
N ARG A 334 6.57 24.83 2.68
CA ARG A 334 6.53 23.74 1.70
C ARG A 334 6.01 22.49 2.36
N VAL A 335 5.13 21.79 1.65
CA VAL A 335 4.51 20.55 2.08
C VAL A 335 4.83 19.48 1.04
N GLY A 336 5.44 18.40 1.47
CA GLY A 336 5.79 17.26 0.63
C GLY A 336 5.00 16.02 1.01
N LEU A 337 4.53 15.31 -0.01
CA LEU A 337 3.97 13.97 0.08
C LEU A 337 5.04 12.96 -0.32
N TYR A 338 5.38 12.04 0.58
CA TYR A 338 6.48 11.11 0.42
C TYR A 338 5.98 9.66 0.40
N ALA A 339 6.41 8.87 -0.58
CA ALA A 339 6.20 7.42 -0.61
C ALA A 339 7.21 6.70 0.30
N SER A 340 7.15 5.36 0.35
CA SER A 340 8.19 4.57 1.05
C SER A 340 9.59 4.90 0.53
N GLY A 341 10.58 4.81 1.43
CA GLY A 341 11.96 5.22 1.16
C GLY A 341 12.19 6.75 1.11
N ASP A 342 11.24 7.55 1.59
CA ASP A 342 11.30 9.02 1.61
C ASP A 342 11.45 9.67 0.22
N SER A 343 10.88 9.02 -0.81
CA SER A 343 10.81 9.57 -2.17
C SER A 343 9.69 10.60 -2.28
N LEU A 344 10.02 11.83 -2.70
CA LEU A 344 9.04 12.90 -2.91
C LEU A 344 8.14 12.58 -4.12
N VAL A 345 6.83 12.65 -3.90
CA VAL A 345 5.78 12.32 -4.90
C VAL A 345 5.05 13.57 -5.36
N ARG A 346 4.69 14.45 -4.42
CA ARG A 346 4.04 15.74 -4.67
C ARG A 346 4.57 16.77 -3.69
N GLU A 347 4.54 18.03 -4.12
CA GLU A 347 4.88 19.18 -3.29
C GLU A 347 3.85 20.29 -3.50
N ALA A 348 3.59 21.08 -2.46
CA ALA A 348 2.68 22.23 -2.49
C ALA A 348 3.04 23.25 -1.39
N ALA A 349 2.31 24.36 -1.37
CA ALA A 349 2.37 25.36 -0.31
C ALA A 349 1.58 24.93 0.94
N ALA A 350 1.51 25.81 1.95
CA ALA A 350 0.83 25.60 3.23
C ALA A 350 -0.60 25.05 3.11
N GLU A 351 -1.38 25.57 2.15
CA GLU A 351 -2.68 25.03 1.75
C GLU A 351 -2.47 24.19 0.50
N PHE A 352 -2.80 22.90 0.58
CA PHE A 352 -2.55 21.96 -0.49
C PHE A 352 -3.79 21.17 -0.86
N ARG A 353 -3.90 20.87 -2.15
CA ARG A 353 -4.90 19.97 -2.72
C ARG A 353 -4.31 19.32 -3.96
N TRP A 354 -3.99 18.04 -3.87
CA TRP A 354 -3.58 17.23 -5.00
C TRP A 354 -4.74 16.33 -5.39
N THR A 355 -5.22 16.44 -6.63
CA THR A 355 -6.33 15.61 -7.16
C THR A 355 -5.83 14.43 -7.99
N ASP A 356 -4.52 14.27 -8.09
CA ASP A 356 -3.84 13.35 -8.99
C ASP A 356 -2.86 12.40 -8.25
N VAL A 357 -3.13 12.11 -6.97
CA VAL A 357 -2.24 11.30 -6.13
C VAL A 357 -2.44 9.80 -6.43
N PRO A 358 -1.38 9.07 -6.82
CA PRO A 358 -1.50 7.63 -7.04
C PRO A 358 -1.96 6.91 -5.76
N PRO A 359 -2.67 5.78 -5.86
CA PRO A 359 -2.99 4.97 -4.69
C PRO A 359 -1.73 4.48 -3.98
N GLY A 360 -1.74 4.46 -2.65
CA GLY A 360 -0.57 4.06 -1.87
C GLY A 360 -0.60 4.55 -0.43
N ILE A 361 0.41 4.14 0.34
CA ILE A 361 0.66 4.66 1.69
C ILE A 361 1.72 5.75 1.61
N TYR A 362 1.42 6.92 2.18
CA TYR A 362 2.28 8.10 2.13
C TYR A 362 2.53 8.70 3.51
N ARG A 363 3.59 9.50 3.61
CA ARG A 363 3.85 10.40 4.73
C ARG A 363 3.78 11.84 4.25
N LEU A 364 3.10 12.67 5.04
CA LEU A 364 3.01 14.10 4.80
C LEU A 364 3.98 14.82 5.73
N ARG A 365 4.88 15.63 5.16
CA ARG A 365 5.84 16.44 5.92
C ARG A 365 5.81 17.87 5.42
N GLY A 366 6.13 18.81 6.29
CA GLY A 366 6.22 20.21 5.92
C GLY A 366 7.38 20.91 6.63
N PHE A 367 7.89 21.95 6.00
CA PHE A 367 8.90 22.82 6.58
C PHE A 367 8.75 24.25 6.05
N ARG A 368 9.27 25.22 6.79
CA ARG A 368 9.35 26.62 6.35
C ARG A 368 10.69 26.85 5.68
N ASP A 369 10.64 27.13 4.38
CA ASP A 369 11.81 27.36 3.53
C ASP A 369 12.28 28.83 3.69
N ILE A 370 13.10 29.09 4.70
CA ILE A 370 13.49 30.45 5.12
C ILE A 370 14.41 31.10 4.08
N ASN A 371 15.25 30.30 3.42
CA ASN A 371 16.25 30.77 2.46
C ASN A 371 15.81 30.59 0.99
N ALA A 372 14.59 30.11 0.76
CA ALA A 372 13.98 29.90 -0.55
C ALA A 372 14.75 28.95 -1.48
N ASN A 373 15.52 28.00 -0.93
CA ASN A 373 16.30 27.04 -1.71
C ASN A 373 15.51 25.76 -2.04
N GLY A 374 14.32 25.59 -1.46
CA GLY A 374 13.45 24.43 -1.66
C GLY A 374 13.90 23.14 -0.97
N VAL A 375 14.89 23.21 -0.09
CA VAL A 375 15.46 22.09 0.65
C VAL A 375 15.36 22.38 2.13
N ARG A 376 14.90 21.41 2.92
CA ARG A 376 14.86 21.56 4.37
C ARG A 376 16.28 21.67 4.94
N ASP A 377 16.56 22.78 5.60
CA ASP A 377 17.84 23.06 6.26
C ASP A 377 17.74 22.94 7.80
N PRO A 378 18.84 22.62 8.51
CA PRO A 378 18.88 22.71 9.98
C PRO A 378 18.52 24.11 10.46
N GLY A 379 17.71 24.22 11.53
CA GLY A 379 17.19 25.49 12.03
C GLY A 379 15.91 26.00 11.34
N GLU A 380 15.36 25.27 10.38
CA GLU A 380 14.04 25.58 9.80
C GLU A 380 12.91 24.90 10.60
N PRO A 381 11.79 25.61 10.84
CA PRO A 381 10.59 24.99 11.40
C PRO A 381 10.13 23.82 10.53
N GLU A 382 9.89 22.66 11.14
CA GLU A 382 9.46 21.44 10.45
C GLU A 382 8.40 20.68 11.22
N GLY A 383 7.74 19.74 10.54
CA GLY A 383 6.71 18.90 11.14
C GLY A 383 6.21 17.84 10.16
N ALA A 384 5.45 16.89 10.69
CA ALA A 384 4.83 15.84 9.90
C ALA A 384 3.41 15.57 10.39
N TYR A 385 2.55 15.12 9.47
CA TYR A 385 1.26 14.58 9.85
C TYR A 385 1.46 13.31 10.68
N ARG A 386 0.64 13.14 11.72
CA ARG A 386 0.85 12.15 12.78
C ARG A 386 0.84 10.71 12.27
N PHE A 387 0.04 10.42 11.26
CA PHE A 387 -0.19 9.07 10.75
C PHE A 387 0.30 8.96 9.30
N ALA A 388 0.60 7.73 8.88
CA ALA A 388 0.67 7.46 7.45
C ALA A 388 -0.74 7.60 6.86
N ILE A 389 -0.83 8.11 5.64
CA ILE A 389 -2.10 8.28 4.93
C ILE A 389 -2.21 7.23 3.84
N GLU A 390 -3.35 6.56 3.74
CA GLU A 390 -3.65 5.60 2.67
C GLU A 390 -4.52 6.29 1.63
N VAL A 391 -3.96 6.58 0.46
CA VAL A 391 -4.71 7.10 -0.68
C VAL A 391 -5.28 5.90 -1.43
N ALA A 392 -6.61 5.83 -1.50
CA ALA A 392 -7.34 4.88 -2.30
C ALA A 392 -8.10 5.61 -3.42
N PRO A 393 -8.31 4.98 -4.60
CA PRO A 393 -9.08 5.63 -5.66
C PRO A 393 -10.49 5.97 -5.20
N LEU A 394 -10.98 7.15 -5.62
CA LEU A 394 -12.30 7.70 -5.26
C LEU A 394 -12.49 7.94 -3.75
N HIS A 395 -11.42 7.92 -2.97
CA HIS A 395 -11.42 8.34 -1.59
C HIS A 395 -10.68 9.66 -1.46
N ASP A 396 -11.42 10.72 -1.18
CA ASP A 396 -10.85 12.04 -0.91
C ASP A 396 -10.41 12.07 0.56
N LEU A 397 -9.12 12.28 0.78
CA LEU A 397 -8.56 12.58 2.10
C LEU A 397 -8.49 14.09 2.25
N ASP A 398 -9.50 14.66 2.89
CA ASP A 398 -9.53 16.07 3.28
C ASP A 398 -9.13 16.25 4.75
N ASP A 399 -8.98 17.51 5.19
CA ASP A 399 -8.71 17.89 6.59
C ASP A 399 -7.43 17.27 7.20
N LEU A 400 -6.40 17.03 6.38
CA LEU A 400 -5.09 16.53 6.82
C LEU A 400 -4.23 17.65 7.43
N ASP A 401 -4.74 18.28 8.49
CA ASP A 401 -4.11 19.42 9.13
C ASP A 401 -2.98 19.01 10.08
N PHE A 402 -1.85 19.71 10.00
CA PHE A 402 -0.76 19.57 10.98
C PHE A 402 0.03 20.88 11.16
N SER A 403 0.91 20.88 12.16
CA SER A 403 1.74 22.04 12.48
C SER A 403 3.21 21.77 12.30
N ILE A 404 3.96 22.78 11.88
CA ILE A 404 5.42 22.82 11.96
C ILE A 404 5.86 23.66 13.17
N ALA A 405 7.06 23.38 13.69
CA ALA A 405 7.66 24.11 14.80
C ALA A 405 9.19 24.09 14.67
N LEU A 406 9.85 25.03 15.34
CA LEU A 406 11.31 24.98 15.47
C LEU A 406 11.76 23.70 16.20
N PRO A 407 12.80 23.02 15.71
CA PRO A 407 13.40 21.90 16.42
C PRO A 407 13.86 22.31 17.82
N ALA A 408 13.64 21.44 18.81
CA ALA A 408 13.98 21.74 20.19
C ALA A 408 15.50 21.94 20.36
N GLY A 409 15.91 23.14 20.78
CA GLY A 409 17.31 23.48 21.04
C GLY A 409 18.09 24.01 19.84
N GLU A 410 17.43 24.29 18.71
CA GLU A 410 18.03 24.98 17.57
C GLU A 410 17.61 26.46 17.52
N ASP A 411 18.54 27.34 17.15
CA ASP A 411 18.24 28.73 16.84
C ASP A 411 17.68 28.84 15.41
N PRO A 412 16.69 29.71 15.16
CA PRO A 412 16.13 29.89 13.82
C PRO A 412 17.18 30.42 12.85
N LEU A 413 17.13 29.94 11.60
CA LEU A 413 17.98 30.50 10.55
C LEU A 413 17.69 31.99 10.33
N PRO A 414 18.74 32.82 10.15
CA PRO A 414 18.57 34.21 9.77
C PRO A 414 17.95 34.31 8.38
N VAL A 415 17.09 35.30 8.17
CA VAL A 415 16.55 35.59 6.84
C VAL A 415 17.68 36.16 5.98
N PRO A 416 17.92 35.65 4.76
CA PRO A 416 18.95 36.20 3.89
C PRO A 416 18.68 37.69 3.61
N GLU A 417 19.72 38.52 3.69
CA GLU A 417 19.61 39.93 3.33
C GLU A 417 19.16 40.06 1.86
N PRO A 418 18.21 40.98 1.54
CA PRO A 418 17.84 41.22 0.16
C PRO A 418 19.09 41.67 -0.61
N ALA A 419 19.36 41.02 -1.75
CA ALA A 419 20.49 41.36 -2.60
C ALA A 419 20.48 42.87 -2.87
N ALA A 420 21.54 43.57 -2.47
CA ALA A 420 21.66 45.01 -2.64
C ALA A 420 21.42 45.36 -4.11
N HIS A 421 20.45 46.24 -4.36
CA HIS A 421 20.27 46.84 -5.67
C HIS A 421 21.57 47.55 -6.04
N GLU A 422 22.31 47.03 -7.03
CA GLU A 422 23.39 47.77 -7.67
C GLU A 422 22.79 49.04 -8.29
N GLU A 423 23.08 50.19 -7.68
CA GLU A 423 22.81 51.50 -8.28
C GLU A 423 23.54 51.58 -9.64
N PRO A 424 22.85 52.01 -10.71
CA PRO A 424 23.51 52.16 -12.00
C PRO A 424 24.51 53.31 -11.91
N THR A 425 25.80 52.97 -11.98
CA THR A 425 26.91 53.90 -12.18
C THR A 425 26.57 54.92 -13.27
N GLN A 426 26.45 56.20 -12.88
CA GLN A 426 26.40 57.31 -13.81
C GLN A 426 27.68 57.32 -14.65
N LYS A 427 27.56 57.00 -15.94
CA LYS A 427 28.61 57.29 -16.92
C LYS A 427 28.58 58.79 -17.19
N GLU A 428 29.64 59.47 -16.77
CA GLU A 428 29.97 60.81 -17.25
C GLU A 428 30.14 60.80 -18.78
N THR A 429 29.47 61.77 -19.40
CA THR A 429 29.53 62.12 -20.82
C THR A 429 30.89 62.70 -21.21
N PRO A 430 31.37 62.49 -22.45
CA PRO A 430 32.15 63.50 -23.17
C PRO A 430 31.24 64.48 -23.93
#